data_AF-A0A939Z7J8-F1
#
_entry.id   AF-A0A939Z7J8-F1
#
_cell.length_a   1.000
_cell.length_b   1.000
_cell.length_c   1.000
_cell.angle_alpha   90.00
_cell.angle_beta   90.00
_cell.angle_gamma   90.00
#
_symmetry.space_group_name_H-M   'P 1'
#
loop_
_entity.id
_entity.type
_entity.pdbx_description
1 polymer ?
#
loop_
_entity_poly.entity_id
_entity_poly.type
_entity_poly.pdbx_seq_one_letter_code
_entity_poly.pdbx_strand_id
1 'polypeptide(L)'
;KKLIPLPVMLLEKRKRRNKILKRIGLAVAACAVIGAICAVPWFMKLPKYNAAMQLYYDKNYPEATWAFADLGNYRNSDEMKEKCELSWRKSLAVVVSSGGTDAYSRDSYYISSNGTVEYVNSGTANKDLNTNEHGQIVSIAASKHDSLYALYEDGYVANAKENNGIEDDSGWHDIVQISRIFNSTNIALRADGRILYGNVDGTRAFKNNYYRELTDDDYREWSDDWLTETSTWTDIVSFDCYATVSSGDANVLVAAIVGVKSDGTLCAVFHEDYTYSNKPSSTQYETISNYKDMLDKFYDVNSVYVSRDEVAAITNHNTIITLRDGRITEYENKDNIIKLTEANLKSNGDVLYEDNTVIKDAVYIEDGYIVTRAGTVYQLQYRNTPLNMNVKAIVYDEWVERME
;
A
#
# COMPACT_ATOMS: atom_id res chain seq x y z
N LYS A 1 90.71 -7.36 5.54
CA LYS A 1 90.70 -5.94 5.10
C LYS A 1 89.31 -5.61 4.55
N LYS A 2 88.44 -4.95 5.33
CA LYS A 2 87.17 -4.42 4.81
C LYS A 2 87.50 -3.17 3.98
N LEU A 3 87.27 -3.23 2.67
CA LEU A 3 87.44 -2.07 1.79
C LEU A 3 86.46 -0.97 2.23
N ILE A 4 87.02 0.15 2.68
CA ILE A 4 86.25 1.38 2.93
C ILE A 4 85.80 1.89 1.56
N PRO A 5 84.49 2.03 1.30
CA PRO A 5 84.01 2.47 0.00
C PRO A 5 84.50 3.91 -0.27
N LEU A 6 85.14 4.10 -1.42
CA LEU A 6 85.61 5.40 -1.91
C LEU A 6 84.45 6.43 -1.94
N PRO A 7 84.70 7.71 -1.63
CA PRO A 7 83.67 8.75 -1.50
C PRO A 7 82.79 8.94 -2.75
N VAL A 8 83.32 8.61 -3.93
CA VAL A 8 82.59 8.61 -5.22
C VAL A 8 81.44 7.58 -5.23
N MET A 9 81.66 6.41 -4.62
CA MET A 9 80.68 5.31 -4.56
C MET A 9 79.50 5.61 -3.61
N LEU A 10 79.74 6.42 -2.56
CA LEU A 10 78.70 6.89 -1.62
C LEU A 10 77.80 7.97 -2.25
N LEU A 11 78.36 8.85 -3.08
CA LEU A 11 77.62 9.84 -3.85
C LEU A 11 76.68 9.19 -4.88
N GLU A 12 77.15 8.15 -5.55
CA GLU A 12 76.36 7.41 -6.54
C GLU A 12 75.19 6.66 -5.88
N LYS A 13 75.42 6.02 -4.73
CA LYS A 13 74.35 5.39 -3.92
C LYS A 13 73.33 6.43 -3.43
N ARG A 14 73.75 7.63 -3.00
CA ARG A 14 72.82 8.72 -2.63
C ARG A 14 71.97 9.19 -3.80
N LYS A 15 72.56 9.38 -4.99
CA LYS A 15 71.80 9.77 -6.20
C LYS A 15 70.77 8.71 -6.60
N ARG A 16 71.13 7.42 -6.55
CA ARG A 16 70.22 6.31 -6.85
C ARG A 16 69.06 6.24 -5.83
N ARG A 17 69.36 6.39 -4.54
CA ARG A 17 68.35 6.42 -3.47
C ARG A 17 67.39 7.61 -3.59
N ASN A 18 67.89 8.80 -3.92
CA ASN A 18 67.04 9.98 -4.14
C ASN A 18 66.17 9.87 -5.40
N LYS A 19 66.63 9.21 -6.47
CA LYS A 19 65.80 8.90 -7.65
C LYS A 19 64.65 7.93 -7.30
N ILE A 20 64.92 6.92 -6.48
CA ILE A 20 63.91 5.95 -6.03
C ILE A 20 62.88 6.65 -5.12
N LEU A 21 63.34 7.46 -4.15
CA LEU A 21 62.45 8.22 -3.26
C LEU A 21 61.56 9.22 -4.01
N LYS A 22 62.08 9.91 -5.04
CA LYS A 22 61.27 10.79 -5.89
C LYS A 22 60.18 10.04 -6.67
N ARG A 23 60.47 8.82 -7.16
CA ARG A 23 59.48 8.00 -7.88
C ARG A 23 58.39 7.48 -6.95
N ILE A 24 58.76 7.06 -5.73
CA ILE A 24 57.79 6.63 -4.70
C ILE A 24 56.90 7.81 -4.28
N GLY A 25 57.48 8.98 -4.02
CA GLY A 25 56.70 10.18 -3.66
C GLY A 25 55.72 10.60 -4.74
N LEU A 26 56.11 10.52 -6.03
CA LEU A 26 55.22 10.81 -7.15
C LEU A 26 54.07 9.79 -7.27
N ALA A 27 54.34 8.51 -7.05
CA ALA A 27 53.33 7.46 -7.08
C ALA A 27 52.31 7.59 -5.94
N VAL A 28 52.77 7.89 -4.71
CA VAL A 28 51.89 8.11 -3.55
C VAL A 28 51.01 9.35 -3.77
N ALA A 29 51.57 10.44 -4.31
CA ALA A 29 50.80 11.65 -4.62
C ALA A 29 49.76 11.38 -5.71
N ALA A 30 50.09 10.63 -6.76
CA ALA A 30 49.15 10.24 -7.80
C ALA A 30 48.02 9.36 -7.24
N CYS A 31 48.32 8.37 -6.39
CA CYS A 31 47.30 7.56 -5.73
C CYS A 31 46.40 8.38 -4.80
N ALA A 32 46.95 9.36 -4.07
CA ALA A 32 46.15 10.25 -3.21
C ALA A 32 45.21 11.15 -4.02
N VAL A 33 45.66 11.67 -5.16
CA VAL A 33 44.83 12.47 -6.07
C VAL A 33 43.73 11.60 -6.70
N ILE A 34 44.07 10.39 -7.17
CA ILE A 34 43.08 9.44 -7.70
C ILE A 34 42.07 9.06 -6.61
N GLY A 35 42.52 8.75 -5.40
CA GLY A 35 41.65 8.45 -4.27
C GLY A 35 40.71 9.61 -3.92
N ALA A 36 41.20 10.85 -3.93
CA ALA A 36 40.38 12.03 -3.73
C ALA A 36 39.34 12.21 -4.86
N ILE A 37 39.74 12.04 -6.13
CA ILE A 37 38.84 12.13 -7.29
C ILE A 37 37.77 11.03 -7.24
N CYS A 38 38.14 9.79 -6.89
CA CYS A 38 37.20 8.68 -6.73
C CYS A 38 36.25 8.88 -5.54
N ALA A 39 36.67 9.60 -4.49
CA ALA A 39 35.83 9.88 -3.33
C ALA A 39 34.84 11.03 -3.53
N VAL A 40 35.09 11.97 -4.45
CA VAL A 40 34.20 13.12 -4.70
C VAL A 40 32.77 12.68 -5.11
N PRO A 41 32.56 11.76 -6.08
CA PRO A 41 31.23 11.22 -6.40
C PRO A 41 30.53 10.58 -5.21
N TRP A 42 31.30 9.90 -4.34
CA TRP A 42 30.77 9.27 -3.13
C TRP A 42 30.28 10.29 -2.11
N PHE A 43 31.04 11.37 -1.86
CA PHE A 43 30.62 12.43 -0.94
C PHE A 43 29.45 13.27 -1.45
N MET A 44 29.25 13.37 -2.78
CA MET A 44 28.09 14.08 -3.35
C MET A 44 26.74 13.39 -3.07
N LYS A 45 26.74 12.09 -2.74
CA LYS A 45 25.52 11.34 -2.37
C LYS A 45 25.10 11.53 -0.91
N LEU A 46 25.95 12.11 -0.04
CA LEU A 46 25.64 12.26 1.39
C LEU A 46 24.42 13.16 1.68
N PRO A 47 24.26 14.34 1.05
CA PRO A 47 23.06 15.16 1.26
C PRO A 47 21.77 14.45 0.82
N LYS A 48 21.83 13.71 -0.30
CA LYS A 48 20.68 12.93 -0.81
C LYS A 48 20.29 11.80 0.15
N TYR A 49 21.28 11.08 0.68
CA TYR A 49 21.05 10.06 1.70
C TYR A 49 20.43 10.63 2.97
N ASN A 50 20.93 11.78 3.45
CA ASN A 50 20.35 12.43 4.62
C ASN A 50 18.91 12.90 4.35
N ALA A 51 18.61 13.39 3.15
CA ALA A 51 17.25 13.76 2.75
C ALA A 51 16.31 12.55 2.69
N ALA A 52 16.74 11.44 2.09
CA ALA A 52 16.00 10.17 2.10
C ALA A 52 15.72 9.67 3.52
N MET A 53 16.67 9.89 4.43
CA MET A 53 16.51 9.52 5.83
C MET A 53 15.61 10.44 6.63
N GLN A 54 15.59 11.73 6.28
CA GLN A 54 14.58 12.63 6.80
C GLN A 54 13.17 12.22 6.35
N LEU A 55 12.98 11.88 5.05
CA LEU A 55 11.69 11.39 4.55
C LEU A 55 11.19 10.16 5.33
N TYR A 56 12.09 9.21 5.63
CA TYR A 56 11.74 8.04 6.43
C TYR A 56 11.30 8.41 7.86
N TYR A 57 12.02 9.34 8.52
CA TYR A 57 11.64 9.80 9.86
C TYR A 57 10.36 10.65 9.88
N ASP A 58 10.10 11.36 8.78
CA ASP A 58 8.86 12.10 8.54
C ASP A 58 7.71 11.15 8.14
N LYS A 59 7.97 9.83 8.11
CA LYS A 59 7.02 8.76 7.75
C LYS A 59 6.49 8.86 6.33
N ASN A 60 7.20 9.62 5.48
CA ASN A 60 6.96 9.67 4.05
C ASN A 60 7.68 8.48 3.38
N TYR A 61 7.14 7.29 3.62
CA TYR A 61 7.72 6.02 3.18
C TYR A 61 7.81 5.84 1.65
N PRO A 62 6.84 6.27 0.82
CA PRO A 62 6.96 6.15 -0.63
C PRO A 62 8.15 6.95 -1.17
N GLU A 63 8.22 8.25 -0.88
CA GLU A 63 9.30 9.10 -1.36
C GLU A 63 10.65 8.70 -0.76
N ALA A 64 10.69 8.23 0.49
CA ALA A 64 11.91 7.66 1.06
C ALA A 64 12.37 6.42 0.28
N THR A 65 11.45 5.53 -0.06
CA THR A 65 11.72 4.32 -0.86
C THR A 65 12.34 4.69 -2.20
N TRP A 66 11.74 5.63 -2.93
CA TRP A 66 12.25 6.07 -4.23
C TRP A 66 13.61 6.77 -4.10
N ALA A 67 13.78 7.61 -3.08
CA ALA A 67 15.04 8.31 -2.83
C ALA A 67 16.19 7.34 -2.46
N PHE A 68 15.90 6.26 -1.72
CA PHE A 68 16.89 5.21 -1.46
C PHE A 68 17.18 4.35 -2.68
N ALA A 69 16.17 4.03 -3.50
CA ALA A 69 16.36 3.34 -4.76
C ALA A 69 17.31 4.12 -5.70
N ASP A 70 17.15 5.44 -5.80
CA ASP A 70 18.00 6.33 -6.59
C ASP A 70 19.47 6.37 -6.10
N LEU A 71 19.70 6.10 -4.81
CA LEU A 71 21.04 6.05 -4.24
C LEU A 71 21.78 4.75 -4.59
N GLY A 72 21.04 3.67 -4.91
CA GLY A 72 21.54 2.32 -5.17
C GLY A 72 22.41 1.80 -4.03
N ASN A 73 23.55 1.18 -4.33
CA ASN A 73 24.47 0.61 -3.34
C ASN A 73 25.24 1.62 -2.46
N TYR A 74 24.81 2.89 -2.38
CA TYR A 74 25.47 3.87 -1.52
C TYR A 74 25.13 3.61 -0.05
N ARG A 75 26.15 3.34 0.78
CA ARG A 75 25.98 2.96 2.19
C ARG A 75 25.04 1.74 2.31
N ASN A 76 24.03 1.84 3.16
CA ASN A 76 22.98 0.85 3.37
C ASN A 76 21.66 1.29 2.72
N SER A 77 21.70 2.04 1.61
CA SER A 77 20.46 2.53 0.97
C SER A 77 19.55 1.39 0.51
N ASP A 78 20.11 0.26 0.04
CA ASP A 78 19.31 -0.93 -0.32
C ASP A 78 18.56 -1.48 0.90
N GLU A 79 19.23 -1.65 2.05
CA GLU A 79 18.59 -2.07 3.31
C GLU A 79 17.55 -1.05 3.80
N MET A 80 17.83 0.26 3.65
CA MET A 80 16.88 1.30 4.03
C MET A 80 15.67 1.34 3.09
N LYS A 81 15.84 1.05 1.80
CA LYS A 81 14.73 0.90 0.84
C LYS A 81 13.79 -0.21 1.29
N GLU A 82 14.31 -1.40 1.58
CA GLU A 82 13.52 -2.54 2.08
C GLU A 82 12.78 -2.17 3.38
N LYS A 83 13.45 -1.45 4.29
CA LYS A 83 12.83 -0.97 5.52
C LYS A 83 11.70 0.04 5.26
N CYS A 84 11.89 0.98 4.32
CA CYS A 84 10.85 1.95 3.94
C CYS A 84 9.64 1.24 3.33
N GLU A 85 9.86 0.27 2.44
CA GLU A 85 8.78 -0.50 1.83
C GLU A 85 7.99 -1.31 2.86
N LEU A 86 8.66 -1.93 3.84
CA LEU A 86 7.99 -2.65 4.92
C LEU A 86 7.12 -1.72 5.77
N SER A 87 7.65 -0.55 6.15
CA SER A 87 6.88 0.45 6.88
C SER A 87 5.73 1.01 6.04
N TRP A 88 5.93 1.19 4.74
CA TRP A 88 4.86 1.58 3.82
C TRP A 88 3.73 0.55 3.79
N ARG A 89 4.06 -0.75 3.59
CA ARG A 89 3.12 -1.87 3.67
C ARG A 89 2.32 -1.86 4.96
N LYS A 90 3.01 -1.81 6.11
CA LYS A 90 2.36 -1.78 7.43
C LYS A 90 1.45 -0.57 7.60
N SER A 91 1.87 0.58 7.10
CA SER A 91 1.09 1.82 7.17
C SER A 91 -0.23 1.76 6.35
N LEU A 92 -0.29 0.91 5.32
CA LEU A 92 -1.47 0.71 4.46
C LEU A 92 -2.18 -0.63 4.69
N ALA A 93 -1.70 -1.41 5.66
CA ALA A 93 -2.12 -2.79 5.84
C ALA A 93 -3.59 -2.91 6.25
N VAL A 94 -4.22 -3.97 5.77
CA VAL A 94 -5.52 -4.45 6.21
C VAL A 94 -5.30 -5.75 7.00
N VAL A 95 -5.53 -5.71 8.31
CA VAL A 95 -5.29 -6.89 9.19
C VAL A 95 -6.55 -7.65 9.57
N VAL A 96 -7.73 -7.11 9.23
CA VAL A 96 -9.03 -7.78 9.36
C VAL A 96 -9.81 -7.46 8.10
N SER A 97 -10.35 -8.48 7.43
CA SER A 97 -11.11 -8.31 6.18
C SER A 97 -12.26 -9.32 6.08
N SER A 98 -13.34 -8.90 5.41
CA SER A 98 -14.54 -9.70 5.17
C SER A 98 -14.63 -10.10 3.70
N GLY A 99 -14.94 -11.37 3.40
CA GLY A 99 -15.15 -11.87 2.05
C GLY A 99 -16.48 -11.44 1.42
N GLY A 100 -17.33 -10.74 2.17
CA GLY A 100 -18.58 -10.16 1.66
C GLY A 100 -18.53 -8.63 1.65
N THR A 101 -19.50 -8.02 0.97
CA THR A 101 -19.65 -6.54 0.95
C THR A 101 -20.17 -5.96 2.26
N ASP A 102 -20.42 -6.81 3.26
CA ASP A 102 -20.78 -6.40 4.60
C ASP A 102 -19.98 -7.20 5.66
N ALA A 103 -19.90 -6.63 6.85
CA ALA A 103 -19.25 -7.27 8.00
C ALA A 103 -19.93 -8.59 8.39
N TYR A 104 -21.12 -8.89 7.88
CA TYR A 104 -21.91 -10.10 8.19
C TYR A 104 -21.55 -11.31 7.35
N SER A 105 -20.56 -11.20 6.46
CA SER A 105 -20.11 -12.34 5.68
C SER A 105 -19.60 -13.47 6.60
N ARG A 106 -19.88 -14.71 6.18
CA ARG A 106 -19.43 -15.89 6.92
C ARG A 106 -17.92 -16.05 6.88
N ASP A 107 -17.25 -15.43 5.92
CA ASP A 107 -15.85 -15.65 5.61
C ASP A 107 -15.05 -14.38 5.94
N SER A 108 -14.70 -14.22 7.22
CA SER A 108 -13.90 -13.08 7.70
C SER A 108 -12.61 -13.58 8.32
N TYR A 109 -11.53 -12.88 8.02
CA TYR A 109 -10.17 -13.29 8.36
C TYR A 109 -9.44 -12.17 9.09
N TYR A 110 -8.45 -12.54 9.88
CA TYR A 110 -7.56 -11.60 10.54
C TYR A 110 -6.13 -12.11 10.60
N ILE A 111 -5.17 -11.19 10.71
CA ILE A 111 -3.75 -11.51 10.92
C ILE A 111 -3.50 -11.55 12.42
N SER A 112 -3.13 -12.73 12.93
CA SER A 112 -2.80 -12.93 14.34
C SER A 112 -1.51 -12.18 14.72
N SER A 113 -1.26 -12.01 16.01
CA SER A 113 0.00 -11.44 16.51
C SER A 113 1.26 -12.23 16.11
N ASN A 114 1.11 -13.46 15.62
CA ASN A 114 2.22 -14.28 15.14
C ASN A 114 2.50 -14.09 13.63
N GLY A 115 1.73 -13.23 12.94
CA GLY A 115 1.87 -13.00 11.50
C GLY A 115 1.27 -14.09 10.62
N THR A 116 0.31 -14.85 11.15
CA THR A 116 -0.45 -15.90 10.43
C THR A 116 -1.90 -15.47 10.22
N VAL A 117 -2.57 -16.01 9.20
CA VAL A 117 -3.98 -15.68 8.93
C VAL A 117 -4.92 -16.69 9.57
N GLU A 118 -5.83 -16.19 10.39
CA GLU A 118 -6.89 -16.94 11.06
C GLU A 118 -8.26 -16.43 10.63
N TYR A 119 -9.32 -17.17 10.95
CA TYR A 119 -10.69 -16.74 10.70
C TYR A 119 -11.29 -16.09 11.95
N VAL A 120 -12.11 -15.06 11.76
CA VAL A 120 -12.88 -14.44 12.83
C VAL A 120 -14.14 -15.26 13.11
N ASN A 121 -14.86 -15.65 12.06
CA ASN A 121 -16.12 -16.41 12.14
C ASN A 121 -15.99 -17.82 11.57
N SER A 122 -15.90 -17.92 10.24
CA SER A 122 -15.68 -19.14 9.48
C SER A 122 -14.92 -18.82 8.20
N GLY A 123 -14.57 -19.83 7.41
CA GLY A 123 -13.86 -19.68 6.14
C GLY A 123 -12.77 -20.74 5.98
N THR A 124 -12.36 -20.99 4.73
CA THR A 124 -11.28 -21.95 4.42
C THR A 124 -10.17 -21.38 3.54
N ALA A 125 -10.31 -20.14 3.09
CA ALA A 125 -9.38 -19.49 2.16
C ALA A 125 -8.00 -19.21 2.78
N ASN A 126 -7.88 -19.22 4.11
CA ASN A 126 -6.61 -19.07 4.81
C ASN A 126 -5.77 -20.35 4.87
N LYS A 127 -6.25 -21.45 4.28
CA LYS A 127 -5.49 -22.69 4.19
C LYS A 127 -4.17 -22.42 3.46
N ASP A 128 -3.09 -22.91 4.05
CA ASP A 128 -1.71 -22.77 3.57
C ASP A 128 -1.11 -21.34 3.67
N LEU A 129 -1.85 -20.36 4.22
CA LEU A 129 -1.33 -19.02 4.52
C LEU A 129 -0.63 -18.97 5.88
N ASN A 130 0.66 -19.30 5.87
CA ASN A 130 1.54 -19.26 7.03
C ASN A 130 2.80 -18.41 6.75
N THR A 131 3.61 -18.19 7.78
CA THR A 131 4.96 -17.64 7.59
C THR A 131 5.81 -18.61 6.76
N ASN A 132 6.62 -18.06 5.85
CA ASN A 132 7.47 -18.84 4.92
C ASN A 132 8.75 -18.04 4.58
N GLU A 133 9.44 -18.35 3.47
CA GLU A 133 10.63 -17.62 3.03
C GLU A 133 10.41 -16.12 2.80
N HIS A 134 9.17 -15.68 2.56
CA HIS A 134 8.78 -14.29 2.36
C HIS A 134 8.50 -13.54 3.68
N GLY A 135 8.69 -14.21 4.83
CA GLY A 135 8.52 -13.63 6.15
C GLY A 135 7.09 -13.77 6.69
N GLN A 136 6.63 -12.74 7.41
CA GLN A 136 5.28 -12.68 7.96
C GLN A 136 4.27 -12.09 6.96
N ILE A 137 2.99 -12.42 7.15
CA ILE A 137 1.90 -11.76 6.42
C ILE A 137 1.61 -10.43 7.10
N VAL A 138 1.56 -9.35 6.31
CA VAL A 138 1.35 -7.98 6.78
C VAL A 138 -0.01 -7.40 6.42
N SER A 139 -0.62 -7.85 5.33
CA SER A 139 -1.95 -7.39 4.91
C SER A 139 -2.71 -8.52 4.24
N ILE A 140 -4.04 -8.48 4.36
CA ILE A 140 -4.95 -9.42 3.71
C ILE A 140 -6.05 -8.68 2.96
N ALA A 141 -6.56 -9.29 1.91
CA ALA A 141 -7.77 -8.83 1.24
C ALA A 141 -8.67 -10.03 0.97
N ALA A 142 -9.74 -10.15 1.75
CA ALA A 142 -10.73 -11.20 1.58
C ALA A 142 -11.71 -10.82 0.47
N SER A 143 -12.26 -11.82 -0.21
CA SER A 143 -13.24 -11.64 -1.27
C SER A 143 -14.23 -12.80 -1.26
N LYS A 144 -15.27 -12.70 -2.10
CA LYS A 144 -16.28 -13.75 -2.22
C LYS A 144 -15.65 -15.06 -2.67
N HIS A 145 -16.39 -16.15 -2.50
CA HIS A 145 -16.06 -17.47 -3.07
C HIS A 145 -14.72 -18.06 -2.59
N ASP A 146 -14.43 -17.96 -1.28
CA ASP A 146 -13.19 -18.48 -0.68
C ASP A 146 -11.90 -17.90 -1.31
N SER A 147 -11.95 -16.66 -1.82
CA SER A 147 -10.77 -15.97 -2.33
C SER A 147 -10.15 -15.08 -1.26
N LEU A 148 -8.85 -15.22 -1.04
CA LEU A 148 -8.09 -14.45 -0.07
C LEU A 148 -6.69 -14.19 -0.60
N TYR A 149 -6.29 -12.92 -0.62
CA TYR A 149 -4.92 -12.50 -0.87
C TYR A 149 -4.20 -12.26 0.45
N ALA A 150 -2.91 -12.61 0.51
CA ALA A 150 -2.03 -12.27 1.61
C ALA A 150 -0.75 -11.62 1.08
N LEU A 151 -0.46 -10.42 1.57
CA LEU A 151 0.74 -9.66 1.29
C LEU A 151 1.78 -9.92 2.38
N TYR A 152 2.99 -10.30 1.98
CA TYR A 152 4.12 -10.58 2.86
C TYR A 152 5.02 -9.36 3.09
N GLU A 153 5.90 -9.44 4.10
CA GLU A 153 6.83 -8.37 4.47
C GLU A 153 7.74 -7.91 3.32
N ASP A 154 8.16 -8.84 2.46
CA ASP A 154 9.02 -8.58 1.30
C ASP A 154 8.26 -8.09 0.05
N GLY A 155 6.92 -7.99 0.13
CA GLY A 155 6.07 -7.55 -0.98
C GLY A 155 5.58 -8.64 -1.91
N TYR A 156 5.83 -9.92 -1.61
CA TYR A 156 5.21 -11.05 -2.31
C TYR A 156 3.71 -11.16 -1.96
N VAL A 157 2.88 -11.52 -2.95
CA VAL A 157 1.44 -11.74 -2.76
C VAL A 157 1.07 -13.20 -3.00
N ALA A 158 0.68 -13.90 -1.94
CA ALA A 158 0.15 -15.26 -2.05
C ALA A 158 -1.25 -15.26 -2.69
N ASN A 159 -1.55 -16.37 -3.38
CA ASN A 159 -2.78 -16.63 -4.12
C ASN A 159 -3.04 -15.68 -5.31
N ALA A 160 -2.12 -14.78 -5.64
CA ALA A 160 -2.24 -13.87 -6.78
C ALA A 160 -2.54 -14.60 -8.09
N LYS A 161 -1.82 -15.71 -8.34
CA LYS A 161 -1.98 -16.51 -9.55
C LYS A 161 -3.36 -17.11 -9.73
N GLU A 162 -3.83 -17.80 -8.70
CA GLU A 162 -5.11 -18.53 -8.72
C GLU A 162 -6.29 -17.55 -8.76
N ASN A 163 -6.30 -16.60 -7.82
CA ASN A 163 -7.41 -15.66 -7.69
C ASN A 163 -7.57 -14.74 -8.91
N ASN A 164 -6.47 -14.39 -9.58
CA ASN A 164 -6.51 -13.57 -10.80
C ASN A 164 -6.56 -14.38 -12.10
N GLY A 165 -6.55 -15.72 -12.05
CA GLY A 165 -6.59 -16.56 -13.24
C GLY A 165 -5.43 -16.35 -14.24
N ILE A 166 -4.26 -15.92 -13.75
CA ILE A 166 -3.06 -15.63 -14.54
C ILE A 166 -2.12 -16.85 -14.58
N GLU A 167 -1.33 -16.96 -15.64
CA GLU A 167 -0.37 -18.06 -15.79
C GLU A 167 0.99 -17.73 -15.17
N ASP A 168 1.34 -16.46 -15.14
CA ASP A 168 2.59 -15.92 -14.63
C ASP A 168 2.30 -14.85 -13.57
N ASP A 169 2.70 -15.13 -12.34
CA ASP A 169 2.59 -14.24 -11.18
C ASP A 169 3.93 -13.58 -10.83
N SER A 170 4.95 -13.68 -11.69
CA SER A 170 6.28 -13.10 -11.46
C SER A 170 6.30 -11.58 -11.31
N GLY A 171 5.20 -10.88 -11.59
CA GLY A 171 5.03 -9.44 -11.34
C GLY A 171 4.41 -9.10 -9.98
N TRP A 172 3.92 -10.08 -9.22
CA TRP A 172 3.25 -9.92 -7.92
C TRP A 172 4.25 -9.93 -6.76
N HIS A 173 5.28 -9.10 -6.90
CA HIS A 173 6.31 -8.82 -5.91
C HIS A 173 6.53 -7.30 -5.82
N ASP A 174 7.27 -6.86 -4.80
CA ASP A 174 7.43 -5.43 -4.45
C ASP A 174 6.08 -4.73 -4.23
N ILE A 175 5.03 -5.45 -3.85
CA ILE A 175 3.69 -4.89 -3.62
C ILE A 175 3.64 -4.20 -2.26
N VAL A 176 2.98 -3.05 -2.16
CA VAL A 176 2.81 -2.30 -0.91
C VAL A 176 1.36 -2.24 -0.42
N GLN A 177 0.39 -2.44 -1.33
CA GLN A 177 -1.04 -2.44 -0.99
C GLN A 177 -1.79 -3.36 -1.97
N ILE A 178 -2.83 -4.05 -1.50
CA ILE A 178 -3.66 -4.97 -2.29
C ILE A 178 -5.15 -4.65 -2.09
N SER A 179 -5.96 -4.80 -3.14
CA SER A 179 -7.42 -4.72 -3.06
C SER A 179 -8.06 -6.10 -2.98
N ARG A 180 -9.36 -6.11 -2.66
CA ARG A 180 -10.27 -7.23 -2.91
C ARG A 180 -10.47 -7.46 -4.42
N ILE A 181 -11.06 -8.61 -4.77
CA ILE A 181 -11.55 -8.90 -6.13
C ILE A 181 -12.77 -8.04 -6.43
N PHE A 182 -12.80 -7.49 -7.65
CA PHE A 182 -13.99 -6.86 -8.23
C PHE A 182 -14.86 -7.94 -8.88
N ASN A 183 -14.85 -8.07 -10.21
CA ASN A 183 -15.53 -9.16 -10.91
C ASN A 183 -14.62 -10.36 -11.12
N SER A 184 -13.44 -10.13 -11.70
CA SER A 184 -12.51 -11.16 -12.15
C SER A 184 -11.10 -11.02 -11.59
N THR A 185 -10.73 -9.83 -11.11
CA THR A 185 -9.36 -9.56 -10.63
C THR A 185 -9.37 -8.56 -9.47
N ASN A 186 -8.22 -8.44 -8.80
CA ASN A 186 -7.91 -7.31 -7.93
C ASN A 186 -6.90 -6.34 -8.59
N ILE A 187 -6.63 -5.23 -7.88
CA ILE A 187 -5.49 -4.35 -8.13
C ILE A 187 -4.48 -4.43 -6.98
N ALA A 188 -3.24 -4.07 -7.27
CA ALA A 188 -2.17 -3.94 -6.29
C ALA A 188 -1.29 -2.73 -6.59
N LEU A 189 -0.84 -2.03 -5.56
CA LEU A 189 0.13 -0.94 -5.67
C LEU A 189 1.53 -1.50 -5.50
N ARG A 190 2.42 -1.20 -6.45
CA ARG A 190 3.84 -1.54 -6.37
C ARG A 190 4.63 -0.44 -5.64
N ALA A 191 5.75 -0.82 -5.04
CA ALA A 191 6.68 0.08 -4.37
C ALA A 191 7.31 1.13 -5.32
N ASP A 192 7.20 0.97 -6.64
CA ASP A 192 7.61 1.96 -7.63
C ASP A 192 6.50 2.96 -8.01
N GLY A 193 5.37 2.95 -7.30
CA GLY A 193 4.26 3.87 -7.48
C GLY A 193 3.34 3.57 -8.66
N ARG A 194 3.41 2.36 -9.23
CA ARG A 194 2.53 1.91 -10.32
C ARG A 194 1.49 0.91 -9.84
N ILE A 195 0.35 0.87 -10.52
CA ILE A 195 -0.71 -0.12 -10.28
C ILE A 195 -0.50 -1.35 -11.16
N LEU A 196 -0.64 -2.52 -10.55
CA LEU A 196 -0.75 -3.82 -11.19
C LEU A 196 -2.20 -4.32 -11.07
N TYR A 197 -2.67 -5.03 -12.08
CA TYR A 197 -3.93 -5.78 -12.04
C TYR A 197 -3.72 -7.15 -12.70
N GLY A 198 -4.60 -8.09 -12.37
CA GLY A 198 -4.61 -9.45 -12.89
C GLY A 198 -5.33 -9.58 -14.24
N ASN A 199 -6.09 -10.66 -14.42
CA ASN A 199 -6.84 -10.85 -15.66
C ASN A 199 -8.18 -10.12 -15.64
N VAL A 200 -8.32 -9.13 -16.52
CA VAL A 200 -9.57 -8.37 -16.70
C VAL A 200 -10.62 -9.12 -17.52
N ASP A 201 -10.22 -10.18 -18.24
CA ASP A 201 -11.15 -11.02 -18.98
C ASP A 201 -11.98 -11.87 -17.99
N GLY A 202 -13.27 -11.56 -17.85
CA GLY A 202 -14.23 -12.26 -16.97
C GLY A 202 -14.40 -13.76 -17.21
N THR A 203 -13.70 -14.32 -18.21
CA THR A 203 -13.79 -15.71 -18.65
C THR A 203 -13.11 -16.73 -17.74
N ARG A 204 -12.12 -16.33 -16.93
CA ARG A 204 -11.30 -17.27 -16.14
C ARG A 204 -11.63 -17.33 -14.65
N ALA A 205 -12.05 -16.22 -14.03
CA ALA A 205 -12.25 -16.15 -12.57
C ALA A 205 -13.35 -17.09 -12.04
N PHE A 206 -14.33 -17.46 -12.86
CA PHE A 206 -15.48 -18.27 -12.43
C PHE A 206 -15.43 -19.75 -12.74
N LYS A 207 -14.34 -20.25 -13.38
CA LYS A 207 -14.25 -21.69 -13.71
C LYS A 207 -14.33 -22.61 -12.49
N ASN A 208 -14.10 -22.10 -11.29
CA ASN A 208 -14.06 -22.92 -10.09
C ASN A 208 -15.38 -23.02 -9.31
N ASN A 209 -16.41 -22.17 -9.51
CA ASN A 209 -17.49 -22.08 -8.51
C ASN A 209 -18.96 -21.97 -8.96
N TYR A 210 -19.31 -22.02 -10.25
CA TYR A 210 -20.72 -22.18 -10.68
C TYR A 210 -20.91 -23.08 -11.91
N TYR A 211 -21.78 -24.10 -11.77
CA TYR A 211 -22.12 -25.10 -12.79
C TYR A 211 -23.10 -24.56 -13.84
N ARG A 212 -22.72 -23.54 -14.62
CA ARG A 212 -23.45 -23.24 -15.85
C ARG A 212 -22.47 -22.80 -16.94
N GLU A 213 -22.59 -23.42 -18.11
CA GLU A 213 -21.95 -22.92 -19.32
C GLU A 213 -22.47 -21.51 -19.57
N LEU A 214 -21.61 -20.53 -19.36
CA LEU A 214 -21.88 -19.12 -19.68
C LEU A 214 -21.81 -18.93 -21.20
N THR A 215 -22.66 -18.06 -21.71
CA THR A 215 -22.63 -17.64 -23.12
C THR A 215 -21.64 -16.48 -23.32
N ASP A 216 -21.20 -16.23 -24.55
CA ASP A 216 -20.27 -15.13 -24.87
C ASP A 216 -20.77 -13.75 -24.39
N ASP A 217 -22.08 -13.55 -24.30
CA ASP A 217 -22.70 -12.33 -23.80
C ASP A 217 -22.59 -12.21 -22.26
N ASP A 218 -22.75 -13.33 -21.53
CA ASP A 218 -22.56 -13.38 -20.07
C ASP A 218 -21.12 -13.02 -19.67
N TYR A 219 -20.13 -13.33 -20.52
CA TYR A 219 -18.72 -13.09 -20.24
C TYR A 219 -18.30 -11.62 -20.33
N ARG A 220 -18.97 -10.78 -21.14
CA ARG A 220 -18.66 -9.34 -21.24
C ARG A 220 -19.14 -8.56 -20.02
N GLU A 221 -20.25 -8.99 -19.42
CA GLU A 221 -20.85 -8.35 -18.24
C GLU A 221 -19.98 -8.51 -16.98
N TRP A 222 -19.00 -9.42 -17.00
CA TRP A 222 -18.20 -9.82 -15.82
C TRP A 222 -16.71 -9.43 -15.99
N SER A 223 -16.40 -8.55 -16.94
CA SER A 223 -15.05 -8.06 -17.18
C SER A 223 -14.68 -6.90 -16.26
N ASP A 224 -13.39 -6.82 -15.93
CA ASP A 224 -12.80 -5.71 -15.20
C ASP A 224 -11.98 -4.79 -16.13
N ASP A 225 -12.36 -4.68 -17.41
CA ASP A 225 -11.63 -3.91 -18.44
C ASP A 225 -11.48 -2.42 -18.06
N TRP A 226 -12.39 -1.90 -17.25
CA TRP A 226 -12.34 -0.53 -16.70
C TRP A 226 -11.08 -0.29 -15.85
N LEU A 227 -10.44 -1.34 -15.32
CA LEU A 227 -9.17 -1.25 -14.59
C LEU A 227 -7.99 -0.94 -15.51
N THR A 228 -8.08 -1.16 -16.82
CA THR A 228 -6.94 -0.99 -17.74
C THR A 228 -6.40 0.44 -17.78
N GLU A 229 -7.23 1.45 -17.50
CA GLU A 229 -6.80 2.86 -17.40
C GLU A 229 -5.79 3.07 -16.25
N THR A 230 -5.83 2.25 -15.19
CA THR A 230 -4.89 2.32 -14.06
C THR A 230 -3.45 1.97 -14.46
N SER A 231 -3.23 1.30 -15.60
CA SER A 231 -1.88 0.99 -16.12
C SER A 231 -1.07 2.26 -16.45
N THR A 232 -1.74 3.40 -16.63
CA THR A 232 -1.10 4.68 -16.92
C THR A 232 -0.73 5.46 -15.66
N TRP A 233 -1.16 4.99 -14.49
CA TRP A 233 -0.93 5.68 -13.22
C TRP A 233 0.52 5.50 -12.77
N THR A 234 1.11 6.60 -12.29
CA THR A 234 2.47 6.66 -11.75
C THR A 234 2.48 7.49 -10.48
N ASP A 235 3.54 7.34 -9.69
CA ASP A 235 3.77 8.13 -8.48
C ASP A 235 2.65 7.95 -7.45
N ILE A 236 1.96 6.80 -7.46
CA ILE A 236 0.87 6.47 -6.54
C ILE A 236 1.47 6.08 -5.18
N VAL A 237 0.96 6.69 -4.12
CA VAL A 237 1.42 6.46 -2.74
C VAL A 237 0.43 5.62 -1.91
N SER A 238 -0.84 5.64 -2.29
CA SER A 238 -1.91 4.80 -1.74
C SER A 238 -3.12 4.82 -2.66
N PHE A 239 -4.05 3.90 -2.45
CA PHE A 239 -5.38 3.98 -3.05
C PHE A 239 -6.46 3.53 -2.05
N ASP A 240 -7.70 3.89 -2.34
CA ASP A 240 -8.87 3.26 -1.74
C ASP A 240 -9.87 2.86 -2.83
N CYS A 241 -10.70 1.85 -2.53
CA CYS A 241 -11.65 1.30 -3.49
C CYS A 241 -12.99 0.95 -2.86
N TYR A 242 -14.05 1.21 -3.62
CA TYR A 242 -15.41 0.83 -3.32
C TYR A 242 -15.94 -0.09 -4.41
N ALA A 243 -16.67 -1.12 -4.02
CA ALA A 243 -17.42 -1.98 -4.95
C ALA A 243 -18.73 -2.43 -4.31
N THR A 244 -19.82 -2.29 -5.06
CA THR A 244 -21.13 -2.85 -4.71
C THR A 244 -21.52 -3.94 -5.69
N VAL A 245 -22.18 -4.98 -5.17
CA VAL A 245 -22.57 -6.16 -5.92
C VAL A 245 -24.08 -6.29 -5.91
N SER A 246 -24.66 -6.84 -6.99
CA SER A 246 -26.10 -7.11 -7.02
C SER A 246 -26.49 -8.15 -5.96
N SER A 247 -27.68 -8.03 -5.38
CA SER A 247 -28.22 -9.05 -4.48
C SER A 247 -28.60 -10.29 -5.28
N GLY A 248 -27.71 -11.28 -5.34
CA GLY A 248 -27.96 -12.56 -6.00
C GLY A 248 -27.00 -12.89 -7.14
N ASP A 249 -26.34 -11.87 -7.73
CA ASP A 249 -25.32 -12.08 -8.76
C ASP A 249 -23.91 -11.77 -8.23
N ALA A 250 -22.92 -12.33 -8.90
CA ALA A 250 -21.52 -12.11 -8.58
C ALA A 250 -20.97 -10.78 -9.12
N ASN A 251 -21.78 -10.02 -9.89
CA ASN A 251 -21.32 -8.84 -10.60
C ASN A 251 -21.28 -7.59 -9.74
N VAL A 252 -20.20 -6.84 -9.93
CA VAL A 252 -20.01 -5.48 -9.46
C VAL A 252 -20.89 -4.56 -10.31
N LEU A 253 -21.87 -3.93 -9.67
CA LEU A 253 -22.77 -2.95 -10.30
C LEU A 253 -22.14 -1.57 -10.36
N VAL A 254 -21.46 -1.16 -9.29
CA VAL A 254 -20.79 0.14 -9.17
C VAL A 254 -19.48 -0.09 -8.46
N ALA A 255 -18.38 0.38 -9.04
CA ALA A 255 -17.09 0.43 -8.38
C ALA A 255 -16.34 1.73 -8.68
N ALA A 256 -15.45 2.07 -7.77
CA ALA A 256 -14.57 3.21 -7.87
C ALA A 256 -13.22 2.84 -7.25
N ILE A 257 -12.14 3.27 -7.90
CA ILE A 257 -10.79 3.25 -7.32
C ILE A 257 -10.27 4.67 -7.41
N VAL A 258 -9.78 5.19 -6.29
CA VAL A 258 -9.14 6.50 -6.22
C VAL A 258 -7.72 6.33 -5.70
N GLY A 259 -6.74 6.68 -6.51
CA GLY A 259 -5.33 6.70 -6.16
C GLY A 259 -4.89 8.09 -5.70
N VAL A 260 -4.05 8.14 -4.66
CA VAL A 260 -3.36 9.34 -4.20
C VAL A 260 -1.97 9.35 -4.81
N LYS A 261 -1.58 10.46 -5.45
CA LYS A 261 -0.23 10.66 -5.99
C LYS A 261 0.67 11.31 -4.95
N SER A 262 1.99 11.16 -5.09
CA SER A 262 2.98 11.76 -4.17
C SER A 262 2.98 13.29 -4.15
N ASP A 263 2.40 13.94 -5.16
CA ASP A 263 2.21 15.40 -5.18
C ASP A 263 0.89 15.84 -4.51
N GLY A 264 0.14 14.89 -3.93
CA GLY A 264 -1.14 15.12 -3.27
C GLY A 264 -2.33 15.30 -4.22
N THR A 265 -2.16 15.05 -5.52
CA THR A 265 -3.28 14.99 -6.48
C THR A 265 -3.93 13.61 -6.50
N LEU A 266 -5.13 13.52 -7.10
CA LEU A 266 -5.89 12.29 -7.20
C LEU A 266 -6.04 11.82 -8.65
N CYS A 267 -6.13 10.51 -8.85
CA CYS A 267 -6.58 9.89 -10.08
C CYS A 267 -7.65 8.84 -9.78
N ALA A 268 -8.58 8.59 -10.70
CA ALA A 268 -9.63 7.62 -10.47
C ALA A 268 -10.14 6.92 -11.73
N VAL A 269 -10.60 5.69 -11.52
CA VAL A 269 -11.36 4.91 -12.49
C VAL A 269 -12.68 4.50 -11.87
N PHE A 270 -13.71 4.43 -12.70
CA PHE A 270 -15.09 4.14 -12.27
C PHE A 270 -15.69 3.07 -13.16
N HIS A 271 -16.50 2.21 -12.55
CA HIS A 271 -17.31 1.23 -13.23
C HIS A 271 -18.76 1.40 -12.83
N GLU A 272 -19.65 1.30 -13.81
CA GLU A 272 -21.08 1.34 -13.59
C GLU A 272 -21.80 0.51 -14.65
N ASP A 273 -22.48 -0.55 -14.19
CA ASP A 273 -23.31 -1.41 -15.02
C ASP A 273 -24.80 -1.19 -14.71
N TYR A 274 -25.53 -0.65 -15.69
CA TYR A 274 -26.94 -0.31 -15.60
C TYR A 274 -27.87 -1.40 -16.13
N THR A 275 -27.37 -2.53 -16.63
CA THR A 275 -28.18 -3.54 -17.31
C THR A 275 -29.23 -4.20 -16.40
N TYR A 276 -28.98 -4.29 -15.09
CA TYR A 276 -29.83 -5.04 -14.16
C TYR A 276 -30.77 -4.21 -13.27
N SER A 277 -30.70 -2.88 -13.31
CA SER A 277 -31.63 -2.03 -12.56
C SER A 277 -32.59 -1.31 -13.49
N ASN A 278 -33.90 -1.51 -13.28
CA ASN A 278 -34.89 -0.49 -13.64
C ASN A 278 -34.31 0.84 -13.18
N LYS A 279 -33.97 1.75 -14.11
CA LYS A 279 -33.42 3.09 -13.80
C LYS A 279 -34.06 3.58 -12.51
N PRO A 280 -33.32 3.67 -11.38
CA PRO A 280 -33.81 4.41 -10.24
C PRO A 280 -34.18 5.78 -10.78
N SER A 281 -35.42 6.23 -10.55
CA SER A 281 -35.99 7.41 -11.18
C SER A 281 -35.06 8.63 -11.01
N SER A 282 -34.28 8.93 -12.05
CA SER A 282 -33.68 10.18 -12.54
C SER A 282 -33.33 11.36 -11.62
N THR A 283 -33.30 11.27 -10.29
CA THR A 283 -32.98 12.41 -9.41
C THR A 283 -32.28 12.08 -8.09
N GLN A 284 -31.98 10.82 -7.77
CA GLN A 284 -31.47 10.44 -6.43
C GLN A 284 -30.02 9.92 -6.39
N TYR A 285 -29.34 9.79 -7.52
CA TYR A 285 -27.95 9.31 -7.55
C TYR A 285 -27.18 10.09 -8.61
N GLU A 286 -26.51 11.17 -8.21
CA GLU A 286 -25.35 11.65 -8.98
C GLU A 286 -24.23 10.64 -8.71
N THR A 287 -23.99 9.75 -9.66
CA THR A 287 -23.05 8.64 -9.49
C THR A 287 -21.60 9.10 -9.46
N ILE A 288 -20.75 8.31 -8.79
CA ILE A 288 -19.31 8.58 -8.61
C ILE A 288 -18.59 8.77 -9.95
N SER A 289 -19.10 8.20 -11.05
CA SER A 289 -18.58 8.45 -12.40
C SER A 289 -18.61 9.94 -12.79
N ASN A 290 -19.58 10.72 -12.30
CA ASN A 290 -19.65 12.17 -12.49
C ASN A 290 -18.63 12.94 -11.62
N TYR A 291 -17.98 12.28 -10.66
CA TYR A 291 -17.00 12.89 -9.78
C TYR A 291 -15.64 13.06 -10.44
N LYS A 292 -15.37 12.38 -11.58
CA LYS A 292 -14.08 12.47 -12.28
C LYS A 292 -13.66 13.92 -12.54
N ASP A 293 -14.58 14.75 -13.03
CA ASP A 293 -14.34 16.17 -13.32
C ASP A 293 -14.20 17.06 -12.08
N MET A 294 -14.48 16.51 -10.90
CA MET A 294 -14.40 17.21 -9.62
C MET A 294 -13.21 16.80 -8.77
N LEU A 295 -12.51 15.71 -9.11
CA LEU A 295 -11.32 15.25 -8.39
C LEU A 295 -10.16 16.25 -8.49
N ASP A 296 -10.07 17.03 -9.56
CA ASP A 296 -9.06 18.09 -9.73
C ASP A 296 -9.17 19.21 -8.68
N LYS A 297 -10.27 19.26 -7.91
CA LYS A 297 -10.47 20.21 -6.82
C LYS A 297 -9.86 19.73 -5.51
N PHE A 298 -9.49 18.45 -5.41
CA PHE A 298 -8.70 17.93 -4.30
C PHE A 298 -7.25 18.35 -4.48
N TYR A 299 -6.59 18.66 -3.37
CA TYR A 299 -5.22 19.15 -3.37
C TYR A 299 -4.54 18.71 -2.08
N ASP A 300 -3.22 18.52 -2.15
CA ASP A 300 -2.39 18.20 -0.99
C ASP A 300 -2.93 16.99 -0.18
N VAL A 301 -3.52 16.02 -0.87
CA VAL A 301 -4.14 14.85 -0.27
C VAL A 301 -3.08 13.92 0.31
N ASN A 302 -3.28 13.51 1.56
CA ASN A 302 -2.49 12.51 2.26
C ASN A 302 -3.17 11.13 2.23
N SER A 303 -4.49 11.11 2.46
CA SER A 303 -5.29 9.88 2.43
C SER A 303 -6.65 10.11 1.82
N VAL A 304 -7.22 9.06 1.25
CA VAL A 304 -8.53 9.07 0.60
C VAL A 304 -9.39 7.95 1.15
N TYR A 305 -10.69 8.19 1.21
CA TYR A 305 -11.75 7.24 1.52
C TYR A 305 -12.80 7.31 0.43
N VAL A 306 -13.22 6.14 -0.06
CA VAL A 306 -14.15 5.99 -1.17
C VAL A 306 -15.32 5.13 -0.71
N SER A 307 -16.53 5.66 -0.88
CA SER A 307 -17.77 4.93 -0.65
C SER A 307 -18.71 5.13 -1.82
N ARG A 308 -19.89 4.50 -1.76
CA ARG A 308 -20.94 4.63 -2.79
C ARG A 308 -21.28 6.06 -3.17
N ASP A 309 -21.36 6.93 -2.16
CA ASP A 309 -21.99 8.24 -2.29
C ASP A 309 -20.99 9.38 -2.08
N GLU A 310 -19.75 9.06 -1.70
CA GLU A 310 -18.76 10.04 -1.26
C GLU A 310 -17.33 9.62 -1.55
N VAL A 311 -16.54 10.60 -2.00
CA VAL A 311 -15.07 10.58 -1.89
C VAL A 311 -14.70 11.60 -0.82
N ALA A 312 -14.00 11.15 0.22
CA ALA A 312 -13.46 12.00 1.27
C ALA A 312 -11.93 11.91 1.25
N ALA A 313 -11.25 13.00 1.56
CA ALA A 313 -9.80 13.04 1.66
C ALA A 313 -9.36 13.86 2.86
N ILE A 314 -8.23 13.48 3.45
CA ILE A 314 -7.52 14.26 4.46
C ILE A 314 -6.27 14.82 3.80
N THR A 315 -6.04 16.12 3.93
CA THR A 315 -4.83 16.78 3.41
C THR A 315 -3.66 16.65 4.37
N ASN A 316 -2.44 16.94 3.92
CA ASN A 316 -1.25 17.00 4.79
C ASN A 316 -1.37 18.06 5.90
N HIS A 317 -2.25 19.05 5.73
CA HIS A 317 -2.56 20.07 6.72
C HIS A 317 -3.81 19.73 7.55
N ASN A 318 -4.23 18.46 7.56
CA ASN A 318 -5.35 17.97 8.36
C ASN A 318 -6.68 18.70 8.07
N THR A 319 -6.91 19.00 6.80
CA THR A 319 -8.20 19.49 6.31
C THR A 319 -8.95 18.32 5.69
N ILE A 320 -10.25 18.19 5.97
CA ILE A 320 -11.10 17.21 5.30
C ILE A 320 -11.76 17.88 4.10
N ILE A 321 -11.58 17.28 2.93
CA ILE A 321 -12.27 17.62 1.70
C ILE A 321 -13.23 16.47 1.39
N THR A 322 -14.52 16.74 1.25
CA THR A 322 -15.50 15.73 0.85
C THR A 322 -16.17 16.12 -0.45
N LEU A 323 -16.42 15.14 -1.30
CA LEU A 323 -17.23 15.23 -2.51
C LEU A 323 -18.42 14.28 -2.36
N ARG A 324 -19.61 14.85 -2.15
CA ARG A 324 -20.86 14.13 -1.97
C ARG A 324 -21.98 14.84 -2.72
N ASP A 325 -22.81 14.10 -3.45
CA ASP A 325 -23.91 14.63 -4.27
C ASP A 325 -23.46 15.79 -5.19
N GLY A 326 -22.29 15.62 -5.83
CA GLY A 326 -21.71 16.62 -6.74
C GLY A 326 -21.27 17.92 -6.07
N ARG A 327 -21.17 17.95 -4.73
CA ARG A 327 -20.78 19.13 -3.95
C ARG A 327 -19.50 18.85 -3.18
N ILE A 328 -18.57 19.80 -3.28
CA ILE A 328 -17.37 19.81 -2.45
C ILE A 328 -17.61 20.61 -1.19
N THR A 329 -17.26 20.02 -0.06
CA THR A 329 -17.17 20.73 1.21
C THR A 329 -15.79 20.56 1.80
N GLU A 330 -15.32 21.60 2.46
CA GLU A 330 -14.01 21.65 3.09
C GLU A 330 -14.18 22.13 4.51
N TYR A 331 -13.56 21.43 5.45
CA TYR A 331 -13.57 21.84 6.85
C TYR A 331 -12.30 21.41 7.57
N GLU A 332 -11.87 22.27 8.49
CA GLU A 332 -10.73 21.99 9.36
C GLU A 332 -11.05 20.81 10.28
N ASN A 333 -10.16 19.83 10.32
CA ASN A 333 -10.35 18.62 11.11
C ASN A 333 -9.92 18.85 12.57
N LYS A 334 -10.62 19.75 13.28
CA LYS A 334 -10.24 20.23 14.61
C LYS A 334 -10.08 19.14 15.67
N ASP A 335 -10.73 18.00 15.47
CA ASP A 335 -10.77 16.87 16.41
C ASP A 335 -10.23 15.55 15.80
N ASN A 336 -9.62 15.58 14.62
CA ASN A 336 -9.27 14.39 13.80
C ASN A 336 -10.44 13.41 13.60
N ILE A 337 -11.65 13.94 13.41
CA ILE A 337 -12.85 13.11 13.25
C ILE A 337 -12.96 12.61 11.82
N ILE A 338 -12.56 11.36 11.61
CA ILE A 338 -13.01 10.59 10.45
C ILE A 338 -14.45 10.17 10.76
N LYS A 339 -15.40 10.80 10.07
CA LYS A 339 -16.80 10.41 10.16
C LYS A 339 -16.96 9.09 9.41
N LEU A 340 -17.09 8.02 10.18
CA LEU A 340 -17.58 6.75 9.67
C LEU A 340 -19.09 6.86 9.55
N THR A 341 -19.69 6.11 8.65
CA THR A 341 -21.12 6.13 8.33
C THR A 341 -22.01 6.11 9.58
N GLU A 342 -21.55 5.51 10.69
CA GLU A 342 -22.27 5.35 11.97
C GLU A 342 -21.46 5.71 13.23
N ALA A 343 -20.23 6.24 13.11
CA ALA A 343 -19.37 6.52 14.26
C ALA A 343 -18.43 7.71 14.06
N ASN A 344 -18.06 8.37 15.15
CA ASN A 344 -17.05 9.43 15.15
C ASN A 344 -15.77 8.90 15.81
N LEU A 345 -14.71 8.68 15.03
CA LEU A 345 -13.36 8.48 15.58
C LEU A 345 -12.85 9.82 16.10
N LYS A 346 -12.22 9.87 17.26
CA LYS A 346 -11.57 11.08 17.78
C LYS A 346 -10.06 10.97 17.64
N SER A 347 -9.36 12.10 17.71
CA SER A 347 -7.89 12.17 17.71
C SER A 347 -7.22 11.29 18.78
N ASN A 348 -7.87 11.07 19.92
CA ASN A 348 -7.36 10.20 20.98
C ASN A 348 -7.67 8.70 20.76
N GLY A 349 -8.22 8.31 19.62
CA GLY A 349 -8.61 6.94 19.30
C GLY A 349 -9.95 6.50 19.87
N ASP A 350 -10.71 7.38 20.51
CA ASP A 350 -12.06 7.02 20.96
C ASP A 350 -13.01 7.01 19.77
N VAL A 351 -13.71 5.91 19.56
CA VAL A 351 -14.81 5.80 18.60
C VAL A 351 -16.13 5.92 19.35
N LEU A 352 -16.86 7.01 19.09
CA LEU A 352 -18.14 7.31 19.70
C LEU A 352 -19.31 6.97 18.77
N TYR A 353 -20.24 6.17 19.27
CA TYR A 353 -21.49 5.80 18.62
C TYR A 353 -22.67 6.66 19.08
N GLU A 354 -23.75 6.66 18.30
CA GLU A 354 -24.99 7.39 18.63
C GLU A 354 -25.62 6.96 19.96
N ASP A 355 -25.40 5.71 20.38
CA ASP A 355 -25.88 5.17 21.67
C ASP A 355 -24.98 5.54 22.87
N ASN A 356 -23.94 6.36 22.65
CA ASN A 356 -22.86 6.70 23.58
C ASN A 356 -21.92 5.54 23.93
N THR A 357 -21.93 4.43 23.20
CA THR A 357 -20.87 3.44 23.30
C THR A 357 -19.55 4.07 22.87
N VAL A 358 -18.49 3.81 23.64
CA VAL A 358 -17.13 4.26 23.33
C VAL A 358 -16.22 3.05 23.23
N ILE A 359 -15.67 2.81 22.05
CA ILE A 359 -14.48 1.97 21.91
C ILE A 359 -13.28 2.89 22.12
N LYS A 360 -12.40 2.54 23.05
CA LYS A 360 -11.20 3.31 23.35
C LYS A 360 -10.01 2.78 22.57
N ASP A 361 -9.06 3.68 22.34
CA ASP A 361 -7.76 3.35 21.77
C ASP A 361 -7.85 2.64 20.42
N ALA A 362 -8.85 2.96 19.59
CA ALA A 362 -8.91 2.50 18.21
C ALA A 362 -7.72 3.06 17.43
N VAL A 363 -7.03 2.19 16.70
CA VAL A 363 -5.86 2.55 15.87
C VAL A 363 -6.09 2.21 14.40
N TYR A 364 -7.14 1.45 14.09
CA TYR A 364 -7.46 1.03 12.74
C TYR A 364 -8.96 0.74 12.60
N ILE A 365 -9.53 1.15 11.47
CA ILE A 365 -10.95 0.94 11.12
C ILE A 365 -11.07 0.71 9.62
N GLU A 366 -11.60 -0.44 9.21
CA GLU A 366 -11.77 -0.83 7.81
C GLU A 366 -12.77 -1.98 7.69
N ASP A 367 -13.46 -2.14 6.56
CA ASP A 367 -14.35 -3.29 6.27
C ASP A 367 -15.41 -3.58 7.37
N GLY A 368 -15.82 -2.56 8.12
CA GLY A 368 -16.74 -2.73 9.24
C GLY A 368 -16.11 -3.40 10.47
N TYR A 369 -14.80 -3.31 10.64
CA TYR A 369 -14.07 -3.74 11.83
C TYR A 369 -13.30 -2.58 12.46
N ILE A 370 -13.12 -2.65 13.78
CA ILE A 370 -12.23 -1.78 14.54
C ILE A 370 -11.18 -2.64 15.22
N VAL A 371 -9.93 -2.20 15.16
CA VAL A 371 -8.82 -2.79 15.92
C VAL A 371 -8.31 -1.75 16.91
N THR A 372 -8.20 -2.14 18.17
CA THR A 372 -7.64 -1.27 19.22
C THR A 372 -6.13 -1.42 19.33
N ARG A 373 -5.46 -0.52 20.04
CA ARG A 373 -4.02 -0.56 20.36
C ARG A 373 -3.61 -1.89 21.02
N ALA A 374 -4.53 -2.58 21.69
CA ALA A 374 -4.31 -3.89 22.30
C ALA A 374 -4.52 -5.08 21.34
N GLY A 375 -4.86 -4.81 20.08
CA GLY A 375 -5.20 -5.79 19.04
C GLY A 375 -6.62 -6.33 19.13
N THR A 376 -7.45 -5.86 20.06
CA THR A 376 -8.83 -6.36 20.20
C THR A 376 -9.65 -5.97 18.96
N VAL A 377 -10.29 -6.97 18.35
CA VAL A 377 -11.12 -6.77 17.16
C VAL A 377 -12.59 -6.62 17.57
N TYR A 378 -13.22 -5.54 17.08
CA TYR A 378 -14.66 -5.32 17.16
C TYR A 378 -15.25 -5.32 15.76
N GLN A 379 -16.43 -5.89 15.62
CA GLN A 379 -17.23 -5.83 14.40
C GLN A 379 -18.29 -4.74 14.54
N LEU A 380 -18.37 -3.87 13.54
CA LEU A 380 -19.44 -2.89 13.38
C LEU A 380 -20.68 -3.60 12.88
N GLN A 381 -21.72 -3.58 13.71
CA GLN A 381 -23.03 -4.07 13.32
C GLN A 381 -23.92 -2.86 12.98
N TYR A 382 -24.60 -2.92 11.84
CA TYR A 382 -25.57 -1.93 11.40
C TYR A 382 -26.54 -1.57 12.53
N ARG A 383 -26.49 -0.31 13.01
CA ARG A 383 -27.33 0.23 14.10
C ARG A 383 -27.21 -0.46 15.46
N ASN A 384 -26.20 -1.29 15.65
CA ASN A 384 -26.00 -2.05 16.88
C ASN A 384 -24.69 -1.66 17.54
N THR A 385 -24.63 -1.84 18.85
CA THR A 385 -23.40 -1.72 19.62
C THR A 385 -22.32 -2.64 19.02
N PRO A 386 -21.07 -2.15 18.85
CA PRO A 386 -19.99 -2.97 18.32
C PRO A 386 -19.82 -4.29 19.07
N LEU A 387 -19.65 -5.38 18.32
CA LEU A 387 -19.50 -6.71 18.88
C LEU A 387 -18.01 -7.03 19.05
N ASN A 388 -17.58 -7.38 20.28
CA ASN A 388 -16.24 -7.90 20.50
C ASN A 388 -16.14 -9.32 19.91
N MET A 389 -15.21 -9.53 18.98
CA MET A 389 -15.05 -10.80 18.27
C MET A 389 -14.22 -11.84 19.05
N ASN A 390 -13.69 -11.47 20.22
CA ASN A 390 -12.83 -12.30 21.08
C ASN A 390 -11.55 -12.81 20.38
N VAL A 391 -11.07 -12.09 19.37
CA VAL A 391 -9.80 -12.35 18.67
C VAL A 391 -8.84 -11.18 18.85
N LYS A 392 -7.55 -11.43 18.58
CA LYS A 392 -6.48 -10.43 18.66
C LYS A 392 -5.71 -10.32 17.36
N ALA A 393 -5.91 -9.22 16.65
CA ALA A 393 -5.13 -8.90 15.48
C ALA A 393 -3.76 -8.32 15.86
N ILE A 394 -2.81 -8.46 14.95
CA ILE A 394 -1.57 -7.70 15.00
C ILE A 394 -1.85 -6.19 14.91
N VAL A 395 -1.00 -5.41 15.57
CA VAL A 395 -1.04 -3.94 15.55
C VAL A 395 0.33 -3.45 15.14
N TYR A 396 0.38 -2.49 14.23
CA TYR A 396 1.61 -1.90 13.74
C TYR A 396 1.92 -0.56 14.42
N ASP A 397 3.21 -0.31 14.66
CA ASP A 397 3.68 0.97 15.21
C ASP A 397 3.28 2.12 14.29
N GLU A 398 3.30 1.91 12.97
CA GLU A 398 2.88 2.88 11.96
C GLU A 398 1.43 3.36 12.14
N TRP A 399 0.56 2.60 12.82
CA TRP A 399 -0.80 3.02 13.15
C TRP A 399 -0.86 3.74 14.49
N VAL A 400 -0.16 3.21 15.48
CA VAL A 400 -0.14 3.78 16.83
C VAL A 400 0.41 5.20 16.80
N GLU A 401 1.50 5.41 16.06
CA GLU A 401 2.15 6.72 15.96
C GLU A 401 1.39 7.73 15.08
N ARG A 402 0.31 7.35 14.39
CA ARG A 402 -0.61 8.31 13.72
C ARG A 402 -1.59 8.94 14.71
N MET A 403 -1.77 8.31 15.87
CA MET A 403 -2.69 8.73 16.92
C MET A 403 -1.99 9.54 18.02
N GLU A 404 -0.66 9.70 17.94
CA GLU A 404 0.20 10.45 18.87
C GLU A 404 0.70 11.75 18.21
#